data_AF-A0A2B7WZI7-F1
#
_entry.id   AF-A0A2B7WZI7-F1
#
_cell.length_a   1.000
_cell.length_b   1.000
_cell.length_c   1.000
_cell.angle_alpha   90.00
_cell.angle_beta   90.00
_cell.angle_gamma   90.00
#
_symmetry.space_group_name_H-M   'P 1'
#
loop_
_entity.id
_entity.type
_entity.pdbx_description
1 polymer ?
#
loop_
_entity_poly.entity_id
_entity_poly.type
_entity_poly.pdbx_seq_one_letter_code
_entity_poly.pdbx_strand_id
1 'polypeptide(L)'
;MNNALCGGGDPNQGVTGTSMLVTSDQVKAIVLMGDPRHTPGMSFNVGTATAPGFDPRPSGFVCAVADKIQLYCDAPDPYCSNGNNARIDQSYGQVYGQQALDFVNSKLA
;
A
#
# COMPACT_ATOMS: atom_id res chain seq x y z
N MET A 1 -2.61 -2.22 5.57
CA MET A 1 -3.06 -0.89 6.05
C MET A 1 -1.88 -0.06 6.54
N ASN A 2 -1.61 1.05 5.86
CA ASN A 2 -0.45 1.92 6.07
C ASN A 2 -0.69 3.14 6.99
N ASN A 3 -1.73 3.13 7.83
CA ASN A 3 -2.14 4.27 8.67
C ASN A 3 -1.05 4.69 9.67
N ALA A 4 -0.35 3.75 10.28
CA ALA A 4 0.72 4.07 11.22
C ALA A 4 1.89 4.83 10.57
N LEU A 5 2.12 4.60 9.27
CA LEU A 5 3.25 5.14 8.50
C LEU A 5 2.89 6.45 7.79
N CYS A 6 1.67 6.56 7.27
CA CYS A 6 1.24 7.73 6.51
C CYS A 6 0.25 8.64 7.27
N GLY A 7 -0.21 8.25 8.45
CA GLY A 7 -1.28 8.95 9.16
C GLY A 7 -2.62 8.81 8.44
N GLY A 8 -3.45 9.86 8.53
CA GLY A 8 -4.70 10.02 7.77
C GLY A 8 -5.91 9.22 8.26
N GLY A 9 -5.75 8.38 9.30
CA GLY A 9 -6.82 7.57 9.87
C GLY A 9 -7.42 6.55 8.90
N ASP A 10 -8.47 5.88 9.37
CA ASP A 10 -9.35 4.99 8.63
C ASP A 10 -10.72 4.84 9.34
N PRO A 11 -11.64 5.81 9.15
CA PRO A 11 -12.90 5.86 9.88
C PRO A 11 -13.79 4.62 9.69
N ASN A 12 -13.75 4.00 8.51
CA ASN A 12 -14.50 2.78 8.20
C ASN A 12 -14.07 1.60 9.10
N GLN A 13 -12.83 1.63 9.59
CA GLN A 13 -12.27 0.67 10.53
C GLN A 13 -12.23 1.18 11.98
N GLY A 14 -12.91 2.29 12.29
CA GLY A 14 -12.92 2.89 13.62
C GLY A 14 -11.61 3.61 14.01
N VAL A 15 -10.67 3.78 13.08
CA VAL A 15 -9.40 4.48 13.32
C VAL A 15 -9.58 5.96 13.00
N THR A 16 -9.81 6.80 14.00
CA THR A 16 -10.03 8.23 13.79
C THR A 16 -8.77 9.09 13.92
N GLY A 17 -7.72 8.55 14.55
CA GLY A 17 -6.44 9.23 14.70
C GLY A 17 -5.76 9.46 13.36
N THR A 18 -5.41 10.71 13.05
CA THR A 18 -4.80 11.10 11.77
C THR A 18 -3.28 11.26 11.84
N SER A 19 -2.69 11.25 13.04
CA SER A 19 -1.26 11.36 13.24
C SER A 19 -0.52 10.12 12.72
N MET A 20 0.66 10.33 12.14
CA MET A 20 1.63 9.24 11.95
C MET A 20 2.07 8.71 13.31
N LEU A 21 2.08 7.39 13.47
CA LEU A 21 2.53 6.72 14.69
C LEU A 21 4.01 6.32 14.61
N VAL A 22 4.47 6.00 13.40
CA VAL A 22 5.86 5.67 13.12
C VAL A 22 6.52 6.89 12.50
N THR A 23 7.35 7.57 13.29
CA THR A 23 8.08 8.78 12.88
C THR A 23 9.60 8.56 12.81
N SER A 24 10.08 7.37 13.14
CA SER A 24 11.52 7.05 13.11
C SER A 24 12.05 6.95 11.68
N ASP A 25 13.16 7.62 11.40
CA ASP A 25 13.90 7.53 10.15
C ASP A 25 14.65 6.20 9.96
N GLN A 26 14.54 5.28 10.92
CA GLN A 26 15.09 3.93 10.84
C GLN A 26 14.30 3.04 9.87
N VAL A 27 13.05 3.36 9.57
CA VAL A 27 12.30 2.66 8.51
C VAL A 27 12.84 3.14 7.16
N LYS A 28 13.46 2.22 6.41
CA LYS A 28 14.09 2.49 5.11
C LYS A 28 13.23 2.07 3.92
N ALA A 29 12.49 0.97 4.05
CA ALA A 29 11.60 0.46 3.02
C ALA A 29 10.33 -0.12 3.64
N ILE A 30 9.21 0.03 2.93
CA ILE A 30 7.88 -0.44 3.29
C ILE A 30 7.31 -1.15 2.06
N VAL A 31 7.02 -2.44 2.21
CA VAL A 31 6.37 -3.24 1.18
C VAL A 31 4.95 -3.56 1.64
N LEU A 32 3.97 -3.22 0.83
CA LEU A 32 2.57 -3.49 1.06
C LEU A 32 2.06 -4.35 -0.11
N MET A 33 1.39 -5.45 0.18
CA MET A 33 0.82 -6.35 -0.82
C MET A 33 -0.66 -6.53 -0.48
N GLY A 34 -1.54 -6.27 -1.44
CA GLY A 34 -2.99 -6.39 -1.23
C GLY A 34 -3.57 -5.40 -0.21
N ASP A 35 -2.97 -4.21 -0.02
CA ASP A 35 -3.47 -3.26 0.98
C ASP A 35 -4.86 -2.71 0.57
N PRO A 36 -5.94 -2.92 1.36
CA PRO A 36 -7.26 -2.37 1.07
C PRO A 36 -7.31 -0.85 0.95
N ARG A 37 -6.27 -0.17 1.49
CA ARG A 37 -6.09 1.28 1.39
C ARG A 37 -5.59 1.75 0.03
N HIS A 38 -5.36 0.85 -0.92
CA HIS A 38 -4.93 1.20 -2.27
C HIS A 38 -5.90 2.19 -2.93
N THR A 39 -5.33 3.28 -3.44
CA THR A 39 -6.04 4.30 -4.23
C THR A 39 -5.24 4.53 -5.52
N PRO A 40 -5.87 4.48 -6.70
CA PRO A 40 -5.18 4.74 -7.96
C PRO A 40 -4.49 6.11 -7.99
N GLY A 41 -3.34 6.18 -8.67
CA GLY A 41 -2.59 7.43 -8.87
C GLY A 41 -1.57 7.78 -7.77
N MET A 42 -1.42 6.95 -6.73
CA MET A 42 -0.32 7.13 -5.78
C MET A 42 1.02 6.77 -6.42
N SER A 43 2.06 7.55 -6.12
CA SER A 43 3.40 7.41 -6.72
C SER A 43 4.11 6.10 -6.38
N PHE A 44 3.66 5.41 -5.34
CA PHE A 44 4.24 4.15 -4.85
C PHE A 44 3.44 2.90 -5.26
N ASN A 45 2.38 3.04 -6.06
CA ASN A 45 1.62 1.89 -6.53
C ASN A 45 2.39 1.12 -7.59
N VAL A 46 2.31 -0.20 -7.52
CA VAL A 46 2.86 -1.15 -8.49
C VAL A 46 1.78 -2.20 -8.79
N GLY A 47 1.66 -2.58 -10.06
CA GLY A 47 0.69 -3.58 -10.52
C GLY A 47 -0.33 -3.00 -11.49
N THR A 48 -1.39 -3.77 -11.73
CA THR A 48 -2.37 -3.52 -12.79
C THR A 48 -3.66 -2.86 -12.31
N ALA A 49 -3.86 -2.71 -11.00
CA ALA A 49 -5.08 -2.16 -10.45
C ALA A 49 -5.29 -0.69 -10.82
N THR A 50 -6.40 -0.40 -11.51
CA THR A 50 -6.84 0.97 -11.82
C THR A 50 -8.07 1.40 -11.00
N ALA A 51 -8.61 0.50 -10.17
CA ALA A 51 -9.71 0.75 -9.26
C ALA A 51 -9.23 0.73 -7.79
N PRO A 52 -9.89 1.49 -6.90
CA PRO A 52 -9.57 1.50 -5.47
C PRO A 52 -9.94 0.20 -4.78
N GLY A 53 -9.32 -0.05 -3.62
CA GLY A 53 -9.75 -1.08 -2.69
C GLY A 53 -11.01 -0.69 -1.92
N PHE A 54 -11.42 -1.52 -0.96
CA PHE A 54 -12.65 -1.27 -0.20
C PHE A 54 -12.53 -0.14 0.84
N ASP A 55 -11.31 0.21 1.26
CA ASP A 55 -11.05 1.32 2.18
C ASP A 55 -10.02 2.29 1.61
N PRO A 56 -10.27 2.89 0.43
CA PRO A 56 -9.25 3.68 -0.23
C PRO A 56 -8.86 4.90 0.61
N ARG A 57 -7.60 5.32 0.50
CA ARG A 57 -7.23 6.66 0.95
C ARG A 57 -8.04 7.72 0.19
N PRO A 58 -8.29 8.90 0.81
CA PRO A 58 -8.87 10.03 0.12
C PRO A 58 -8.11 10.34 -1.18
N SER A 59 -8.83 10.77 -2.21
CA SER A 59 -8.21 11.22 -3.46
C SER A 59 -7.23 12.37 -3.19
N GLY A 60 -6.04 12.32 -3.79
CA GLY A 60 -4.98 13.30 -3.56
C GLY A 60 -4.26 13.17 -2.20
N PHE A 61 -4.50 12.10 -1.44
CA PHE A 61 -3.77 11.84 -0.20
C PHE A 61 -2.25 11.75 -0.45
N VAL A 62 -1.48 12.48 0.36
CA VAL A 62 -0.02 12.49 0.31
C VAL A 62 0.54 11.80 1.55
N CYS A 63 1.37 10.77 1.34
CA CYS A 63 2.12 10.14 2.42
C CYS A 63 3.51 10.77 2.52
N ALA A 64 3.89 11.22 3.72
CA ALA A 64 5.19 11.87 3.96
C ALA A 64 6.40 10.96 3.67
N VAL A 65 6.20 9.64 3.68
CA VAL A 65 7.23 8.62 3.41
C VAL A 65 6.96 7.86 2.11
N ALA A 66 6.24 8.48 1.16
CA ALA A 66 5.87 7.87 -0.12
C ALA A 66 7.05 7.28 -0.89
N ASP A 67 8.23 7.91 -0.82
CA ASP A 67 9.46 7.46 -1.47
C ASP A 67 10.01 6.15 -0.90
N LYS A 68 9.59 5.76 0.32
CA LYS A 68 9.98 4.52 1.00
C LYS A 68 8.96 3.39 0.81
N ILE A 69 7.88 3.61 0.07
CA ILE A 69 6.79 2.64 -0.09
C ILE A 69 6.82 2.00 -1.48
N GLN A 70 6.50 0.71 -1.54
CA GLN A 70 5.89 0.08 -2.70
C GLN A 70 4.62 -0.65 -2.28
N LEU A 71 3.52 -0.35 -2.96
CA LEU A 71 2.22 -0.99 -2.75
C LEU A 71 1.84 -1.77 -4.00
N TYR A 72 1.83 -3.10 -3.87
CA TYR A 72 1.47 -4.04 -4.91
C TYR A 72 -0.02 -4.35 -4.90
N CYS A 73 -0.71 -4.09 -6.01
CA CYS A 73 -2.12 -4.40 -6.19
C CYS A 73 -2.45 -4.65 -7.66
N ASP A 74 -3.17 -5.74 -7.94
CA ASP A 74 -3.60 -6.12 -9.28
C ASP A 74 -5.11 -6.06 -9.47
N ALA A 75 -5.54 -5.76 -10.70
CA ALA A 75 -6.95 -5.52 -11.03
C ALA A 75 -7.92 -6.65 -10.63
N PRO A 76 -7.57 -7.95 -10.69
CA PRO A 76 -8.51 -9.01 -10.28
C PRO A 76 -8.61 -9.21 -8.76
N ASP A 77 -7.83 -8.49 -7.96
CA ASP A 77 -7.92 -8.52 -6.50
C ASP A 77 -9.22 -7.87 -6.00
N PRO A 78 -10.02 -8.56 -5.18
CA PRO A 78 -11.30 -8.05 -4.69
C PRO A 78 -11.18 -7.12 -3.46
N TYR A 79 -9.99 -6.96 -2.88
CA TYR A 79 -9.77 -6.22 -1.64
C TYR A 79 -9.03 -4.91 -1.84
N CYS A 80 -7.87 -4.95 -2.50
CA CYS A 80 -7.10 -3.76 -2.84
C CYS A 80 -7.56 -3.12 -4.16
N SER A 81 -8.40 -3.84 -4.91
CA SER A 81 -9.09 -3.33 -6.10
C SER A 81 -10.57 -3.74 -6.08
N ASN A 82 -11.24 -3.69 -7.23
CA ASN A 82 -12.64 -4.07 -7.38
C ASN A 82 -12.82 -5.37 -8.19
N GLY A 83 -11.80 -6.23 -8.19
CA GLY A 83 -11.83 -7.51 -8.86
C GLY A 83 -12.71 -8.54 -8.15
N ASN A 84 -12.56 -9.81 -8.54
CA ASN A 84 -13.38 -10.91 -8.03
C ASN A 84 -12.60 -12.21 -7.78
N ASN A 85 -11.26 -12.17 -7.82
CA ASN A 85 -10.41 -13.33 -7.65
C ASN A 85 -9.55 -13.20 -6.39
N ALA A 86 -10.07 -13.71 -5.28
CA ALA A 86 -9.37 -13.69 -3.98
C ALA A 86 -8.03 -14.45 -3.98
N ARG A 87 -7.74 -15.28 -4.99
CA ARG A 87 -6.43 -15.94 -5.10
C ARG A 87 -5.31 -14.95 -5.45
N ILE A 88 -5.64 -13.84 -6.10
CA ILE A 88 -4.65 -12.81 -6.44
C ILE A 88 -4.06 -12.17 -5.19
N ASP A 89 -4.90 -11.85 -4.21
CA ASP A 89 -4.50 -11.27 -2.92
C ASP A 89 -3.41 -12.10 -2.21
N GLN A 90 -3.50 -13.43 -2.33
CA GLN A 90 -2.56 -14.37 -1.71
C GLN A 90 -1.32 -14.67 -2.58
N SER A 91 -1.25 -14.14 -3.80
CA SER A 91 -0.21 -14.47 -4.78
C SER A 91 0.94 -13.47 -4.85
N TYR A 92 0.79 -12.27 -4.28
CA TYR A 92 1.74 -11.18 -4.46
C TYR A 92 3.17 -11.49 -4.01
N GLY A 93 3.34 -12.33 -2.97
CA GLY A 93 4.67 -12.78 -2.56
C GLY A 93 5.39 -13.57 -3.65
N GLN A 94 4.65 -14.40 -4.40
CA GLN A 94 5.19 -15.15 -5.53
C GLN A 94 5.40 -14.26 -6.76
N VAL A 95 4.46 -13.35 -7.05
CA VAL A 95 4.48 -12.50 -8.24
C VAL A 95 5.51 -11.38 -8.14
N TYR A 96 5.55 -10.70 -6.99
CA TYR A 96 6.33 -9.47 -6.78
C TYR A 96 7.46 -9.62 -5.76
N GLY A 97 7.66 -10.82 -5.18
CA GLY A 97 8.67 -11.02 -4.13
C GLY A 97 10.07 -10.55 -4.53
N GLN A 98 10.51 -10.84 -5.76
CA GLN A 98 11.82 -10.38 -6.23
C GLN A 98 11.86 -8.86 -6.44
N GLN A 99 10.81 -8.27 -7.00
CA GLN A 99 10.75 -6.81 -7.19
C GLN A 99 10.75 -6.06 -5.86
N ALA A 100 10.02 -6.59 -4.87
CA ALA A 100 9.98 -6.07 -3.52
C ALA A 100 11.35 -6.17 -2.84
N LEU A 101 12.05 -7.30 -3.03
CA LEU A 101 13.41 -7.49 -2.53
C LEU A 101 14.39 -6.49 -3.16
N ASP A 102 14.32 -6.30 -4.47
CA ASP A 102 15.19 -5.35 -5.18
C ASP A 102 14.96 -3.91 -4.70
N PHE A 103 13.69 -3.53 -4.48
CA PHE A 103 13.35 -2.23 -3.90
C PHE A 103 13.91 -2.07 -2.50
N VAL A 104 13.71 -3.05 -1.61
CA VAL A 104 14.25 -3.00 -0.25
C VAL A 104 15.77 -2.85 -0.29
N ASN A 105 16.47 -3.63 -1.13
CA ASN A 105 17.92 -3.52 -1.28
C ASN A 105 18.35 -2.12 -1.76
N SER A 106 17.61 -1.50 -2.68
CA SER A 106 17.90 -0.14 -3.15
C SER A 106 17.76 0.95 -2.08
N LYS A 107 17.04 0.68 -0.98
CA LYS A 107 16.82 1.61 0.14
C LYS A 107 17.79 1.38 1.31
N LEU A 108 18.49 0.25 1.31
CA LEU A 108 19.46 -0.13 2.34
C LEU A 108 20.91 0.18 1.95
N ALA A 109 21.16 0.43 0.66
CA ALA A 109 22.45 0.83 0.12
C ALA A 109 22.88 2.23 0.56
#